data_AF-A0A7Y5LQX9-F1
#
_entry.id   AF-A0A7Y5LQX9-F1
#
_cell.length_a   1.000
_cell.length_b   1.000
_cell.length_c   1.000
_cell.angle_alpha   90.00
_cell.angle_beta   90.00
_cell.angle_gamma   90.00
#
_symmetry.space_group_name_H-M   'P 1'
#
loop_
_entity.id
_entity.type
_entity.pdbx_description
1 polymer ?
#
loop_
_entity_poly.entity_id
_entity_poly.type
_entity_poly.pdbx_seq_one_letter_code
_entity_poly.pdbx_strand_id
1 'polypeptide(L)'
;MVQRNGCVDSQWTRRSVRLNVAGTVLVSVLTAMCLPDSAAAQPTPGPTVPSPGFKPHKAVWEANKHRSVPFRPAKYPNFPLSPQPVDPGYIVYGYIPYWEMSYDGFRWNQLTHVAYFAASVDSSGNITDSKQWFDSSVTNLIAEAHANGVRVVLTITNFENTQIAQIVGSSEIRAKVIAKLLEMVQAQGADGVSIDFEFVPKEAKANFVTFMSELTTAFHQAIPSSHVSYAGPSVDWSNSYDYAALAAACDHVFIMAYGYHWGGSDPGPTSPLTSGAIWSKYNVTWTVDDYLTKGGNAIKSQIIVGLPLYGRDWQSTNSEIPGKKIANGVAVTYDQAIVEGAQKGWKWDSASQCPYYMYQEAGNWHQTWVDSAVSLGLKFDLAKQKQTAGIGFWALGYDGNDDQIWDEVAKRYPPKVPQILEDPDVETTADDDADAAFTVDINEGNSDDGSHRGIDGAGESVDSGTSGNEQADTSSPEDAVDVGANSGLPGDDSASFYIPSPPKGTEPTEPGGQTPDYEKQQLDTLPQSALTSDDSGCMVTRVRPQSWSTVALIVMLVGMFVKKFPAISCRRSQRDA
;
A
#
# COMPACT_ATOMS: atom_id res chain seq x y z
N MET A 1 36.72 19.33 -69.40
CA MET A 1 38.04 18.81 -69.81
C MET A 1 39.01 19.18 -68.68
N VAL A 2 39.67 18.30 -67.92
CA VAL A 2 40.31 16.98 -68.19
C VAL A 2 41.69 17.11 -68.86
N GLN A 3 42.70 16.51 -68.22
CA GLN A 3 44.09 16.26 -68.66
C GLN A 3 45.04 17.47 -68.82
N ARG A 4 46.38 17.34 -68.70
CA ARG A 4 47.28 16.45 -67.90
C ARG A 4 48.74 16.94 -68.07
N ASN A 5 49.67 16.41 -67.26
CA ASN A 5 51.11 16.12 -67.51
C ASN A 5 51.94 16.41 -66.23
N GLY A 6 52.95 15.60 -65.85
CA GLY A 6 53.44 14.33 -66.44
C GLY A 6 54.34 13.57 -65.45
N CYS A 7 54.90 12.42 -65.85
CA CYS A 7 55.87 11.62 -65.07
C CYS A 7 57.29 12.26 -65.10
N VAL A 8 58.39 11.71 -64.55
CA VAL A 8 59.05 10.41 -64.85
C VAL A 8 59.72 9.79 -63.60
N ASP A 9 60.11 8.53 -63.74
CA ASP A 9 60.50 7.51 -62.76
C ASP A 9 62.00 7.47 -62.35
N SER A 10 62.34 6.49 -61.49
CA SER A 10 63.58 5.67 -61.47
C SER A 10 64.69 5.80 -60.39
N GLN A 11 64.62 4.87 -59.41
CA GLN A 11 65.60 3.79 -59.10
C GLN A 11 67.00 4.02 -58.46
N TRP A 12 67.19 3.31 -57.32
CA TRP A 12 68.37 2.55 -56.83
C TRP A 12 69.81 3.12 -56.88
N THR A 13 70.45 3.26 -55.70
CA THR A 13 71.40 2.23 -55.14
C THR A 13 71.96 2.64 -53.76
N ARG A 14 72.54 1.67 -53.01
CA ARG A 14 73.24 1.90 -51.73
C ARG A 14 74.76 1.95 -51.91
N ARG A 15 75.46 2.83 -51.17
CA ARG A 15 76.83 2.57 -50.68
C ARG A 15 77.06 3.22 -49.31
N SER A 16 77.94 2.62 -48.51
CA SER A 16 78.08 2.90 -47.08
C SER A 16 79.33 3.72 -46.76
N VAL A 17 79.25 4.59 -45.75
CA VAL A 17 80.40 5.15 -45.04
C VAL A 17 80.19 4.91 -43.55
N ARG A 18 81.24 4.43 -42.85
CA ARG A 18 81.30 4.37 -41.38
C ARG A 18 82.16 5.52 -40.88
N LEU A 19 81.77 6.16 -39.79
CA LEU A 19 82.71 6.73 -38.83
C LEU A 19 82.08 6.71 -37.42
N ASN A 20 82.90 6.85 -36.38
CA ASN A 20 82.56 6.38 -35.04
C ASN A 20 81.96 7.46 -34.11
N VAL A 21 80.96 7.01 -33.36
CA VAL A 21 80.70 7.27 -31.93
C VAL A 21 81.33 8.52 -31.32
N ALA A 22 80.49 9.50 -31.01
CA ALA A 22 80.57 10.28 -29.77
C ALA A 22 79.17 10.28 -29.13
N GLY A 23 79.07 10.01 -27.83
CA GLY A 23 77.78 9.72 -27.19
C GLY A 23 77.10 10.96 -26.61
N THR A 24 75.84 11.20 -27.01
CA THR A 24 74.90 12.07 -26.30
C THR A 24 73.51 11.43 -26.35
N VAL A 25 72.89 11.16 -25.20
CA VAL A 25 71.54 10.58 -25.15
C VAL A 25 70.52 11.68 -25.41
N LEU A 26 69.86 11.61 -26.56
CA LEU A 26 68.83 12.56 -26.98
C LEU A 26 67.48 11.83 -27.01
N VAL A 27 66.70 11.98 -25.93
CA VAL A 27 65.35 11.38 -25.84
C VAL A 27 64.43 12.12 -26.80
N SER A 28 63.85 11.39 -27.75
CA SER A 28 62.95 11.96 -28.76
C SER A 28 61.64 12.43 -28.14
N VAL A 29 61.30 13.71 -28.32
CA VAL A 29 59.96 14.21 -28.01
C VAL A 29 58.99 13.71 -29.08
N LEU A 30 58.24 12.65 -28.76
CA LEU A 30 57.09 12.24 -29.56
C LEU A 30 55.88 13.06 -29.11
N THR A 31 55.37 13.92 -29.99
CA THR A 31 54.17 14.73 -29.71
C THR A 31 52.93 13.84 -29.81
N ALA A 32 52.59 13.17 -28.71
CA ALA A 32 51.33 12.46 -28.58
C ALA A 32 50.18 13.48 -28.57
N MET A 33 49.25 13.38 -29.52
CA MET A 33 47.99 14.13 -29.46
C MET A 33 47.16 13.56 -28.32
N CYS A 34 46.88 14.37 -27.29
CA CYS A 34 45.91 14.01 -26.26
C CYS A 34 44.51 13.98 -26.88
N LEU A 35 44.03 12.78 -27.20
CA LEU A 35 42.61 12.49 -27.09
C LEU A 35 42.21 12.75 -25.62
N PRO A 36 41.05 13.36 -25.34
CA PRO A 36 40.55 13.43 -23.96
C PRO A 36 40.37 11.99 -23.46
N ASP A 37 40.80 11.72 -22.22
CA ASP A 37 40.63 10.40 -21.61
C ASP A 37 39.16 9.97 -21.68
N SER A 38 38.92 8.76 -22.18
CA SER A 38 37.61 8.11 -22.08
C SER A 38 37.20 8.10 -20.62
N ALA A 39 36.17 8.87 -20.28
CA ALA A 39 35.73 9.05 -18.90
C ALA A 39 35.54 7.68 -18.24
N ALA A 40 36.35 7.40 -17.21
CA ALA A 40 36.26 6.16 -16.48
C ALA A 40 34.82 6.03 -15.95
N ALA A 41 34.12 4.98 -16.40
CA ALA A 41 32.72 4.76 -16.06
C ALA A 41 32.58 4.87 -14.53
N GLN A 42 31.73 5.81 -14.09
CA GLN A 42 31.46 5.95 -12.67
C GLN A 42 30.97 4.60 -12.14
N PRO A 43 31.37 4.18 -10.92
CA PRO A 43 30.86 2.95 -10.36
C PRO A 43 29.34 3.05 -10.34
N THR A 44 28.66 2.17 -11.08
CA THR A 44 27.20 2.14 -11.22
C THR A 44 26.58 2.26 -9.82
N PRO A 45 25.66 3.21 -9.57
CA PRO A 45 25.13 3.41 -8.22
C PRO A 45 24.61 2.09 -7.67
N GLY A 46 25.17 1.66 -6.54
CA GLY A 46 24.80 0.40 -5.92
C GLY A 46 23.30 0.39 -5.59
N PRO A 47 22.62 -0.77 -5.70
CA PRO A 47 21.17 -0.86 -5.63
C PRO A 47 20.63 -0.20 -4.36
N THR A 48 19.88 0.89 -4.56
CA THR A 48 19.41 1.79 -3.50
C THR A 48 18.45 1.05 -2.56
N VAL A 49 18.94 0.74 -1.36
CA VAL A 49 18.21 -0.03 -0.36
C VAL A 49 17.10 0.82 0.27
N PRO A 50 15.87 0.31 0.46
CA PRO A 50 14.83 1.02 1.21
C PRO A 50 15.32 1.34 2.62
N SER A 51 14.98 2.51 3.17
CA SER A 51 15.50 2.92 4.48
C SER A 51 14.90 2.10 5.63
N PRO A 52 15.73 1.57 6.55
CA PRO A 52 15.31 1.22 7.90
C PRO A 52 14.80 2.47 8.63
N GLY A 53 13.48 2.70 8.56
CA GLY A 53 12.80 3.82 9.20
C GLY A 53 11.83 4.60 8.31
N PHE A 54 11.67 4.28 7.01
CA PHE A 54 10.65 4.97 6.21
C PHE A 54 9.23 4.51 6.55
N LYS A 55 8.42 5.46 7.00
CA LYS A 55 7.02 5.32 7.44
C LYS A 55 6.08 5.88 6.35
N PRO A 56 5.55 5.05 5.42
CA PRO A 56 4.73 5.53 4.31
C PRO A 56 3.49 6.30 4.74
N HIS A 57 2.69 5.79 5.68
CA HIS A 57 1.46 6.46 6.11
C HIS A 57 1.73 7.70 6.95
N LYS A 58 2.74 7.69 7.84
CA LYS A 58 3.21 8.90 8.52
C LYS A 58 3.59 9.98 7.52
N ALA A 59 4.36 9.65 6.48
CA ALA A 59 4.86 10.64 5.53
C ALA A 59 3.74 11.38 4.77
N VAL A 60 2.63 10.71 4.48
CA VAL A 60 1.45 11.34 3.85
C VAL A 60 0.50 11.97 4.88
N TRP A 61 0.37 11.41 6.08
CA TRP A 61 -0.37 12.03 7.18
C TRP A 61 0.27 13.37 7.59
N GLU A 62 1.59 13.43 7.80
CA GLU A 62 2.34 14.66 8.14
C GLU A 62 2.15 15.76 7.09
N ALA A 63 2.11 15.40 5.80
CA ALA A 63 1.88 16.34 4.70
C ALA A 63 0.45 16.88 4.65
N ASN A 64 -0.53 16.12 5.15
CA ASN A 64 -1.96 16.46 5.05
C ASN A 64 -2.61 16.85 6.39
N LYS A 65 -1.96 16.67 7.56
CA LYS A 65 -2.56 16.80 8.92
C LYS A 65 -3.28 18.11 9.24
N HIS A 66 -3.02 19.16 8.46
CA HIS A 66 -3.62 20.49 8.57
C HIS A 66 -4.65 20.82 7.48
N ARG A 67 -4.92 19.93 6.51
CA ARG A 67 -5.98 20.12 5.51
C ARG A 67 -7.34 19.95 6.19
N SER A 68 -8.14 21.02 6.20
CA SER A 68 -9.59 20.89 6.25
C SER A 68 -10.11 20.70 4.83
N VAL A 69 -11.07 19.79 4.65
CA VAL A 69 -11.72 19.57 3.35
C VAL A 69 -13.19 19.98 3.49
N PRO A 70 -13.70 20.89 2.63
CA PRO A 70 -15.09 21.31 2.69
C PRO A 70 -16.00 20.13 2.35
N PHE A 71 -17.03 19.94 3.19
CA PHE A 71 -18.06 18.93 3.01
C PHE A 71 -18.71 19.03 1.61
N ARG A 72 -18.72 17.91 0.88
CA ARG A 72 -19.60 17.70 -0.27
C ARG A 72 -20.74 16.78 0.18
N PRO A 73 -22.01 17.18 0.06
CA PRO A 73 -23.12 16.27 0.35
C PRO A 73 -23.17 15.14 -0.67
N ALA A 74 -23.14 13.90 -0.19
CA ALA A 74 -23.55 12.73 -0.96
C ALA A 74 -24.98 12.92 -1.49
N LYS A 75 -25.26 12.41 -2.69
CA LYS A 75 -26.46 12.76 -3.47
C LYS A 75 -27.73 11.95 -3.18
N TYR A 76 -27.74 11.09 -2.17
CA TYR A 76 -28.81 10.10 -1.98
C TYR A 76 -29.47 10.17 -0.59
N PRO A 77 -30.79 9.90 -0.49
CA PRO A 77 -31.53 9.90 0.77
C PRO A 77 -31.33 8.58 1.55
N ASN A 78 -31.79 8.55 2.81
CA ASN A 78 -31.53 7.45 3.74
C ASN A 78 -32.08 6.07 3.30
N PHE A 79 -31.13 5.17 3.06
CA PHE A 79 -31.22 3.71 3.26
C PHE A 79 -31.92 3.26 4.58
N PRO A 80 -32.95 2.39 4.65
CA PRO A 80 -33.07 1.47 5.78
C PRO A 80 -31.81 0.58 5.92
N LEU A 81 -31.62 -0.03 7.10
CA LEU A 81 -30.44 -0.84 7.44
C LEU A 81 -30.21 -1.96 6.40
N SER A 82 -28.96 -2.08 5.95
CA SER A 82 -28.57 -2.85 4.76
C SER A 82 -28.55 -4.38 4.99
N PRO A 83 -28.72 -5.21 3.94
CA PRO A 83 -28.29 -6.60 3.96
C PRO A 83 -26.83 -6.79 4.42
N GLN A 84 -26.55 -8.00 4.92
CA GLN A 84 -25.21 -8.39 5.40
C GLN A 84 -24.12 -8.21 4.33
N PRO A 85 -22.88 -7.88 4.70
CA PRO A 85 -21.76 -7.77 3.76
C PRO A 85 -21.57 -9.09 2.98
N VAL A 86 -21.76 -9.03 1.67
CA VAL A 86 -21.53 -10.16 0.76
C VAL A 86 -20.04 -10.48 0.72
N ASP A 87 -19.65 -11.66 1.21
CA ASP A 87 -18.30 -12.19 1.02
C ASP A 87 -18.20 -12.88 -0.35
N PRO A 88 -17.39 -12.37 -1.29
CA PRO A 88 -17.22 -12.97 -2.61
C PRO A 88 -16.08 -14.00 -2.66
N GLY A 89 -15.49 -14.36 -1.52
CA GLY A 89 -14.34 -15.27 -1.42
C GLY A 89 -12.99 -14.62 -1.71
N TYR A 90 -12.90 -13.29 -1.62
CA TYR A 90 -11.67 -12.50 -1.78
C TYR A 90 -11.84 -11.09 -1.20
N ILE A 91 -10.71 -10.40 -1.02
CA ILE A 91 -10.65 -9.04 -0.51
C ILE A 91 -10.21 -8.04 -1.60
N VAL A 92 -10.99 -6.96 -1.73
CA VAL A 92 -10.56 -5.69 -2.34
C VAL A 92 -10.74 -4.61 -1.27
N TYR A 93 -9.63 -4.08 -0.76
CA TYR A 93 -9.58 -3.18 0.41
C TYR A 93 -9.06 -1.80 0.00
N GLY A 94 -9.64 -0.70 0.47
CA GLY A 94 -9.13 0.63 0.15
C GLY A 94 -9.08 1.56 1.35
N TYR A 95 -7.92 2.18 1.59
CA TYR A 95 -7.86 3.31 2.51
C TYR A 95 -8.48 4.55 1.85
N ILE A 96 -9.44 5.18 2.52
CA ILE A 96 -9.95 6.51 2.18
C ILE A 96 -9.44 7.51 3.24
N PRO A 97 -8.48 8.39 2.91
CA PRO A 97 -8.03 9.40 3.84
C PRO A 97 -9.06 10.51 3.98
N TYR A 98 -9.16 11.09 5.18
CA TYR A 98 -10.10 12.17 5.51
C TYR A 98 -9.92 13.45 4.64
N TRP A 99 -8.83 13.52 3.86
CA TRP A 99 -8.55 14.58 2.91
C TRP A 99 -8.98 14.27 1.45
N GLU A 100 -9.41 13.03 1.14
CA GLU A 100 -10.01 12.64 -0.15
C GLU A 100 -11.43 12.05 0.05
N MET A 101 -12.23 12.67 0.94
CA MET A 101 -13.62 12.29 1.26
C MET A 101 -14.64 12.59 0.15
N SER A 102 -14.22 12.51 -1.12
CA SER A 102 -15.06 12.72 -2.32
C SER A 102 -15.31 11.38 -3.01
N TYR A 103 -16.11 10.51 -2.38
CA TYR A 103 -16.40 9.15 -2.83
C TYR A 103 -17.45 9.03 -3.96
N ASP A 104 -17.94 10.17 -4.49
CA ASP A 104 -18.71 10.23 -5.74
C ASP A 104 -17.93 9.54 -6.87
N GLY A 105 -18.39 8.37 -7.33
CA GLY A 105 -17.76 7.60 -8.41
C GLY A 105 -16.95 6.37 -7.96
N PHE A 106 -16.82 6.11 -6.66
CA PHE A 106 -16.20 4.87 -6.16
C PHE A 106 -16.85 3.62 -6.77
N ARG A 107 -16.04 2.63 -7.15
CA ARG A 107 -16.52 1.33 -7.66
C ARG A 107 -16.92 0.43 -6.50
N TRP A 108 -18.01 0.78 -5.82
CA TRP A 108 -18.51 0.09 -4.62
C TRP A 108 -18.82 -1.40 -4.81
N ASN A 109 -19.23 -1.80 -6.03
CA ASN A 109 -19.42 -3.19 -6.41
C ASN A 109 -18.10 -3.98 -6.55
N GLN A 110 -16.95 -3.32 -6.71
CA GLN A 110 -15.61 -3.91 -6.73
C GLN A 110 -14.96 -3.95 -5.35
N LEU A 111 -15.27 -2.99 -4.48
CA LEU A 111 -14.79 -2.94 -3.11
C LEU A 111 -15.44 -4.01 -2.21
N THR A 112 -14.71 -4.47 -1.20
CA THR A 112 -15.24 -5.30 -0.10
C THR A 112 -15.07 -4.62 1.26
N HIS A 113 -13.99 -3.84 1.42
CA HIS A 113 -13.67 -3.12 2.65
C HIS A 113 -13.14 -1.71 2.32
N VAL A 114 -13.57 -0.72 3.09
CA VAL A 114 -13.02 0.64 3.09
C VAL A 114 -12.50 0.96 4.49
N ALA A 115 -11.27 1.45 4.57
CA ALA A 115 -10.65 1.88 5.82
C ALA A 115 -10.58 3.40 5.86
N TYR A 116 -11.40 4.03 6.71
CA TYR A 116 -11.35 5.46 6.93
C TYR A 116 -10.04 5.80 7.65
N PHE A 117 -9.19 6.61 7.02
CA PHE A 117 -7.91 7.04 7.57
C PHE A 117 -7.97 8.50 7.98
N ALA A 118 -7.79 8.88 9.24
CA ALA A 118 -7.61 8.06 10.43
C ALA A 118 -7.91 8.90 11.68
N ALA A 119 -8.16 8.22 12.81
CA ALA A 119 -7.97 8.81 14.13
C ALA A 119 -6.54 8.55 14.65
N SER A 120 -6.09 9.33 15.63
CA SER A 120 -4.76 9.21 16.25
C SER A 120 -4.87 8.98 17.76
N VAL A 121 -4.07 8.04 18.28
CA VAL A 121 -4.05 7.66 19.71
C VAL A 121 -2.72 8.04 20.37
N ASP A 122 -2.72 8.53 21.62
CA ASP A 122 -1.50 8.86 22.37
C ASP A 122 -0.97 7.72 23.26
N SER A 123 0.23 7.92 23.82
CA SER A 123 0.88 7.00 24.77
C SER A 123 0.08 6.70 26.05
N SER A 124 -0.98 7.46 26.34
CA SER A 124 -1.86 7.30 27.49
C SER A 124 -3.20 6.67 27.11
N GLY A 125 -3.35 6.23 25.85
CA GLY A 125 -4.58 5.64 25.32
C GLY A 125 -5.73 6.62 25.15
N ASN A 126 -5.45 7.92 25.00
CA ASN A 126 -6.46 8.90 24.57
C ASN A 126 -6.50 8.98 23.05
N ILE A 127 -7.70 9.08 22.47
CA ILE A 127 -7.85 9.54 21.09
C ILE A 127 -7.62 11.06 21.08
N THR A 128 -6.61 11.52 20.34
CA THR A 128 -6.16 12.91 20.33
C THR A 128 -6.69 13.72 19.15
N ASP A 129 -6.98 13.02 18.06
CA ASP A 129 -7.65 13.57 16.88
C ASP A 129 -8.51 12.44 16.30
N SER A 130 -9.78 12.72 16.00
CA SER A 130 -10.69 11.77 15.35
C SER A 130 -10.99 12.15 13.90
N LYS A 131 -10.47 13.29 13.43
CA LYS A 131 -10.83 13.92 12.15
C LYS A 131 -12.35 13.99 12.01
N GLN A 132 -12.86 13.88 10.79
CA GLN A 132 -14.29 13.91 10.49
C GLN A 132 -15.04 12.61 10.87
N TRP A 133 -14.50 11.71 11.72
CA TRP A 133 -15.14 10.42 12.05
C TRP A 133 -16.57 10.56 12.60
N PHE A 134 -16.85 11.64 13.32
CA PHE A 134 -18.18 11.93 13.87
C PHE A 134 -19.01 12.89 13.01
N ASP A 135 -18.50 13.33 11.87
CA ASP A 135 -19.21 14.21 10.94
C ASP A 135 -20.13 13.38 10.02
N SER A 136 -21.23 13.99 9.57
CA SER A 136 -22.19 13.34 8.67
C SER A 136 -21.60 12.87 7.34
N SER A 137 -20.45 13.39 6.91
CA SER A 137 -19.72 12.88 5.73
C SER A 137 -19.24 11.45 5.90
N VAL A 138 -18.87 11.04 7.12
CA VAL A 138 -18.45 9.67 7.45
C VAL A 138 -19.67 8.78 7.72
N THR A 139 -20.70 9.29 8.39
CA THR A 139 -21.98 8.55 8.52
C THR A 139 -22.58 8.23 7.14
N ASN A 140 -22.53 9.18 6.21
CA ASN A 140 -22.98 8.97 4.82
C ASN A 140 -22.05 8.03 4.03
N LEU A 141 -20.73 8.06 4.27
CA LEU A 141 -19.77 7.12 3.69
C LEU A 141 -20.10 5.69 4.11
N ILE A 142 -20.42 5.48 5.40
CA ILE A 142 -20.79 4.18 5.97
C ILE A 142 -22.12 3.71 5.36
N ALA A 143 -23.14 4.56 5.31
CA ALA A 143 -24.43 4.22 4.72
C ALA A 143 -24.33 3.83 3.22
N GLU A 144 -23.58 4.60 2.42
CA GLU A 144 -23.35 4.30 0.99
C GLU A 144 -22.56 3.00 0.80
N ALA A 145 -21.48 2.79 1.58
CA ALA A 145 -20.71 1.56 1.56
C ALA A 145 -21.57 0.34 1.95
N HIS A 146 -22.35 0.46 3.03
CA HIS A 146 -23.28 -0.58 3.49
C HIS A 146 -24.34 -0.92 2.45
N ALA A 147 -24.95 0.08 1.80
CA ALA A 147 -25.94 -0.13 0.74
C ALA A 147 -25.36 -0.91 -0.46
N ASN A 148 -24.04 -0.87 -0.66
CA ASN A 148 -23.31 -1.62 -1.67
C ASN A 148 -22.61 -2.90 -1.11
N GLY A 149 -22.91 -3.31 0.13
CA GLY A 149 -22.31 -4.48 0.78
C GLY A 149 -20.80 -4.37 0.98
N VAL A 150 -20.30 -3.19 1.38
CA VAL A 150 -18.89 -2.90 1.68
C VAL A 150 -18.76 -2.60 3.18
N ARG A 151 -17.85 -3.29 3.87
CA ARG A 151 -17.54 -3.00 5.28
C ARG A 151 -16.74 -1.70 5.41
N VAL A 152 -17.00 -0.88 6.41
CA VAL A 152 -16.20 0.31 6.74
C VAL A 152 -15.51 0.16 8.10
N VAL A 153 -14.19 0.26 8.13
CA VAL A 153 -13.39 0.18 9.37
C VAL A 153 -12.68 1.51 9.68
N LEU A 154 -12.53 1.82 10.97
CA LEU A 154 -11.80 3.00 11.44
C LEU A 154 -10.31 2.70 11.54
N THR A 155 -9.46 3.46 10.83
CA THR A 155 -8.01 3.35 10.98
C THR A 155 -7.51 4.14 12.18
N ILE A 156 -6.70 3.51 13.02
CA ILE A 156 -6.12 4.09 14.24
C ILE A 156 -4.60 4.16 14.09
N THR A 157 -4.08 5.39 14.16
CA THR A 157 -2.68 5.70 13.89
C THR A 157 -1.89 6.02 15.16
N ASN A 158 -0.68 5.50 15.24
CA ASN A 158 0.40 6.09 16.02
C ASN A 158 1.74 5.83 15.32
N PHE A 159 2.54 6.89 15.15
CA PHE A 159 3.78 6.83 14.38
C PHE A 159 5.05 7.13 15.21
N GLU A 160 4.97 7.04 16.54
CA GLU A 160 6.08 7.27 17.47
C GLU A 160 6.38 6.00 18.28
N ASN A 161 7.53 5.38 18.03
CA ASN A 161 7.87 4.03 18.53
C ASN A 161 7.73 3.90 20.05
N THR A 162 8.10 4.94 20.81
CA THR A 162 7.97 4.97 22.27
C THR A 162 6.52 4.98 22.73
N GLN A 163 5.64 5.70 22.03
CA GLN A 163 4.22 5.73 22.34
C GLN A 163 3.55 4.40 22.00
N ILE A 164 3.87 3.82 20.83
CA ILE A 164 3.41 2.47 20.44
C ILE A 164 3.78 1.46 21.54
N ALA A 165 5.04 1.45 22.01
CA ALA A 165 5.49 0.56 23.07
C ALA A 165 4.76 0.78 24.41
N GLN A 166 4.39 2.02 24.75
CA GLN A 166 3.60 2.33 25.95
C GLN A 166 2.14 1.86 25.82
N ILE A 167 1.51 2.09 24.66
CA ILE A 167 0.12 1.67 24.36
C ILE A 167 -0.01 0.15 24.49
N VAL A 168 0.84 -0.61 23.79
CA VAL A 168 0.74 -2.08 23.82
C VAL A 168 1.31 -2.67 25.11
N GLY A 169 2.23 -1.97 25.78
CA GLY A 169 2.94 -2.46 26.96
C GLY A 169 2.14 -2.54 28.26
N SER A 170 1.06 -1.75 28.40
CA SER A 170 0.19 -1.76 29.59
C SER A 170 -1.19 -2.32 29.26
N SER A 171 -1.63 -3.36 30.00
CA SER A 171 -2.98 -3.92 29.87
C SER A 171 -4.09 -2.89 30.16
N GLU A 172 -3.84 -1.94 31.07
CA GLU A 172 -4.79 -0.86 31.37
C GLU A 172 -4.93 0.11 30.20
N ILE A 173 -3.83 0.41 29.50
CA ILE A 173 -3.84 1.29 28.31
C ILE A 173 -4.44 0.55 27.11
N ARG A 174 -4.10 -0.73 26.91
CA ARG A 174 -4.74 -1.58 25.88
C ARG A 174 -6.24 -1.65 26.07
N ALA A 175 -6.72 -2.02 27.28
CA ALA A 175 -8.15 -2.10 27.58
C ALA A 175 -8.87 -0.75 27.39
N LYS A 176 -8.25 0.36 27.82
CA LYS A 176 -8.78 1.72 27.60
C LYS A 176 -8.91 2.06 26.11
N VAL A 177 -7.88 1.76 25.31
CA VAL A 177 -7.93 1.98 23.85
C VAL A 177 -9.02 1.12 23.24
N ILE A 178 -9.02 -0.20 23.48
CA ILE A 178 -10.01 -1.14 22.93
C ILE A 178 -11.44 -0.70 23.25
N ALA A 179 -11.73 -0.34 24.49
CA ALA A 179 -13.05 0.15 24.91
C ALA A 179 -13.44 1.45 24.19
N LYS A 180 -12.51 2.40 24.00
CA LYS A 180 -12.80 3.64 23.27
C LYS A 180 -12.97 3.41 21.76
N LEU A 181 -12.25 2.46 21.18
CA LEU A 181 -12.41 2.09 19.78
C LEU A 181 -13.77 1.42 19.52
N LEU A 182 -14.22 0.54 20.41
CA LEU A 182 -15.57 -0.02 20.38
C LEU A 182 -16.64 1.08 20.43
N GLU A 183 -16.52 2.01 21.38
CA GLU A 183 -17.44 3.15 21.51
C GLU A 183 -17.49 3.99 20.21
N MET A 184 -16.33 4.31 19.62
CA MET A 184 -16.24 5.08 18.37
C MET A 184 -16.86 4.37 17.17
N VAL A 185 -16.67 3.05 17.06
CA VAL A 185 -17.17 2.25 15.93
C VAL A 185 -18.66 2.01 16.05
N GLN A 186 -19.15 1.61 17.24
CA GLN A 186 -20.58 1.39 17.51
C GLN A 186 -21.39 2.69 17.35
N ALA A 187 -20.84 3.85 17.75
CA ALA A 187 -21.51 5.14 17.60
C ALA A 187 -21.72 5.61 16.15
N GLN A 188 -20.99 5.04 15.19
CA GLN A 188 -21.17 5.28 13.74
C GLN A 188 -21.78 4.09 12.99
N GLY A 189 -22.06 2.97 13.67
CA GLY A 189 -22.52 1.73 13.03
C GLY A 189 -21.47 1.07 12.12
N ALA A 190 -20.18 1.35 12.32
CA ALA A 190 -19.11 0.85 11.48
C ALA A 190 -18.71 -0.61 11.81
N ASP A 191 -17.97 -1.26 10.90
CA ASP A 191 -17.69 -2.69 10.90
C ASP A 191 -16.37 -3.08 11.58
N GLY A 192 -15.65 -2.18 12.26
CA GLY A 192 -14.42 -2.53 12.98
C GLY A 192 -13.27 -1.52 12.82
N VAL A 193 -12.04 -2.03 12.86
CA VAL A 193 -10.82 -1.20 12.96
C VAL A 193 -9.64 -1.73 12.15
N SER A 194 -8.79 -0.80 11.68
CA SER A 194 -7.45 -1.10 11.17
C SER A 194 -6.40 -0.42 12.04
N ILE A 195 -5.41 -1.18 12.53
CA ILE A 195 -4.32 -0.64 13.36
C ILE A 195 -3.11 -0.29 12.49
N ASP A 196 -2.76 0.99 12.46
CA ASP A 196 -1.62 1.53 11.71
C ASP A 196 -0.55 2.07 12.66
N PHE A 197 0.17 1.14 13.27
CA PHE A 197 1.30 1.39 14.18
C PHE A 197 2.63 1.16 13.43
N GLU A 198 3.00 2.08 12.55
CA GLU A 198 4.22 1.94 11.73
C GLU A 198 5.48 1.92 12.61
N PHE A 199 6.31 0.89 12.44
CA PHE A 199 7.51 0.60 13.24
C PHE A 199 7.20 0.44 14.74
N VAL A 200 6.35 -0.54 15.06
CA VAL A 200 6.41 -1.24 16.36
C VAL A 200 7.88 -1.56 16.68
N PRO A 201 8.43 -1.12 17.82
CA PRO A 201 9.80 -1.42 18.18
C PRO A 201 9.95 -2.86 18.66
N LYS A 202 11.15 -3.42 18.58
CA LYS A 202 11.38 -4.87 18.69
C LYS A 202 10.99 -5.44 20.06
N GLU A 203 11.23 -4.67 21.11
CA GLU A 203 10.84 -4.94 22.49
C GLU A 203 9.32 -4.99 22.69
N ALA A 204 8.53 -4.39 21.80
CA ALA A 204 7.07 -4.40 21.84
C ALA A 204 6.44 -5.56 21.04
N LYS A 205 7.23 -6.40 20.35
CA LYS A 205 6.75 -7.49 19.46
C LYS A 205 5.65 -8.36 20.07
N ALA A 206 5.91 -8.97 21.23
CA ALA A 206 4.95 -9.83 21.90
C ALA A 206 3.72 -9.05 22.41
N ASN A 207 3.94 -7.84 22.93
CA ASN A 207 2.87 -6.98 23.44
C ASN A 207 1.93 -6.51 22.31
N PHE A 208 2.43 -6.31 21.09
CA PHE A 208 1.61 -5.99 19.92
C PHE A 208 0.73 -7.17 19.48
N VAL A 209 1.24 -8.41 19.56
CA VAL A 209 0.41 -9.62 19.39
C VAL A 209 -0.69 -9.66 20.45
N THR A 210 -0.36 -9.41 21.73
CA THR A 210 -1.36 -9.34 22.80
C THR A 210 -2.40 -8.25 22.54
N PHE A 211 -1.99 -7.06 22.08
CA PHE A 211 -2.92 -5.98 21.72
C PHE A 211 -3.88 -6.36 20.59
N MET A 212 -3.37 -6.92 19.48
CA MET A 212 -4.23 -7.37 18.39
C MET A 212 -5.18 -8.49 18.86
N SER A 213 -4.70 -9.43 19.67
CA SER A 213 -5.50 -10.54 20.18
C SER A 213 -6.63 -10.08 21.10
N GLU A 214 -6.34 -9.17 22.05
CA GLU A 214 -7.34 -8.55 22.93
C GLU A 214 -8.35 -7.70 22.13
N LEU A 215 -7.86 -6.92 21.15
CA LEU A 215 -8.66 -6.07 20.28
C LEU A 215 -9.65 -6.89 19.44
N THR A 216 -9.17 -7.86 18.67
CA THR A 216 -9.97 -8.74 17.82
C THR A 216 -11.01 -9.51 18.65
N THR A 217 -10.61 -10.04 19.82
CA THR A 217 -11.53 -10.74 20.74
C THR A 217 -12.66 -9.82 21.21
N ALA A 218 -12.35 -8.58 21.61
CA ALA A 218 -13.36 -7.63 22.07
C ALA A 218 -14.28 -7.13 20.95
N PHE A 219 -13.74 -6.94 19.74
CA PHE A 219 -14.50 -6.56 18.55
C PHE A 219 -15.46 -7.67 18.09
N HIS A 220 -14.99 -8.90 17.91
CA HIS A 220 -15.87 -10.03 17.56
C HIS A 220 -16.92 -10.35 18.63
N GLN A 221 -16.67 -10.03 19.91
CA GLN A 221 -17.66 -10.16 20.98
C GLN A 221 -18.74 -9.07 20.96
N ALA A 222 -18.37 -7.82 20.67
CA ALA A 222 -19.27 -6.67 20.69
C ALA A 222 -19.98 -6.42 19.35
N ILE A 223 -19.39 -6.87 18.25
CA ILE A 223 -19.86 -6.74 16.87
C ILE A 223 -19.50 -8.06 16.14
N PRO A 224 -20.37 -9.09 16.14
CA PRO A 224 -20.03 -10.42 15.60
C PRO A 224 -19.64 -10.48 14.11
N SER A 225 -19.96 -9.45 13.34
CA SER A 225 -19.62 -9.31 11.91
C SER A 225 -18.37 -8.45 11.66
N SER A 226 -17.67 -8.00 12.71
CA SER A 226 -16.61 -7.00 12.56
C SER A 226 -15.31 -7.55 11.97
N HIS A 227 -14.55 -6.64 11.36
CA HIS A 227 -13.25 -6.87 10.76
C HIS A 227 -12.16 -6.09 11.52
N VAL A 228 -11.15 -6.80 12.03
CA VAL A 228 -9.95 -6.22 12.63
C VAL A 228 -8.73 -6.54 11.78
N SER A 229 -8.04 -5.49 11.33
CA SER A 229 -6.82 -5.60 10.52
C SER A 229 -5.65 -4.80 11.09
N TYR A 230 -4.44 -4.99 10.56
CA TYR A 230 -3.32 -4.07 10.79
C TYR A 230 -2.50 -3.81 9.53
N ALA A 231 -1.83 -2.66 9.49
CA ALA A 231 -0.89 -2.28 8.44
C ALA A 231 0.51 -2.85 8.73
N GLY A 232 0.92 -3.85 7.95
CA GLY A 232 2.24 -4.47 8.02
C GLY A 232 3.26 -3.77 7.10
N PRO A 233 4.54 -3.62 7.51
CA PRO A 233 5.55 -2.98 6.69
C PRO A 233 5.93 -3.82 5.44
N SER A 234 6.36 -3.15 4.36
CA SER A 234 6.99 -3.80 3.21
C SER A 234 8.28 -4.54 3.56
N VAL A 235 9.04 -4.05 4.55
CA VAL A 235 10.24 -4.73 5.08
C VAL A 235 10.32 -4.56 6.59
N ASP A 236 10.17 -5.65 7.35
CA ASP A 236 10.46 -5.65 8.79
C ASP A 236 11.98 -5.72 9.05
N TRP A 237 12.59 -4.54 9.06
CA TRP A 237 14.02 -4.34 9.32
C TRP A 237 14.48 -4.78 10.71
N SER A 238 13.58 -4.85 11.69
CA SER A 238 13.91 -5.08 13.10
C SER A 238 13.55 -6.49 13.59
N ASN A 239 12.80 -7.26 12.78
CA ASN A 239 12.11 -8.48 13.20
C ASN A 239 11.16 -8.20 14.37
N SER A 240 10.47 -7.05 14.32
CA SER A 240 9.52 -6.54 15.32
C SER A 240 8.10 -7.11 15.19
N TYR A 241 7.72 -7.61 14.03
CA TYR A 241 6.37 -8.13 13.78
C TYR A 241 6.43 -9.66 13.84
N ASP A 242 5.50 -10.28 14.56
CA ASP A 242 5.36 -11.74 14.57
C ASP A 242 4.33 -12.15 13.52
N TYR A 243 4.75 -12.39 12.28
CA TYR A 243 3.79 -12.59 11.19
C TYR A 243 2.86 -13.79 11.41
N ALA A 244 3.30 -14.85 12.11
CA ALA A 244 2.45 -15.98 12.44
C ALA A 244 1.45 -15.65 13.56
N ALA A 245 1.93 -15.05 14.65
CA ALA A 245 1.08 -14.77 15.80
C ALA A 245 0.16 -13.55 15.62
N LEU A 246 0.57 -12.55 14.82
CA LEU A 246 -0.28 -11.40 14.44
C LEU A 246 -1.38 -11.83 13.48
N ALA A 247 -1.06 -12.68 12.49
CA ALA A 247 -2.04 -13.34 11.63
C ALA A 247 -3.08 -14.13 12.44
N ALA A 248 -2.64 -14.95 13.40
CA ALA A 248 -3.54 -15.66 14.31
C ALA A 248 -4.32 -14.76 15.30
N ALA A 249 -4.08 -13.44 15.29
CA ALA A 249 -4.65 -12.46 16.23
C ALA A 249 -5.46 -11.34 15.55
N CYS A 250 -5.71 -11.42 14.23
CA CYS A 250 -6.56 -10.48 13.48
C CYS A 250 -7.21 -11.20 12.29
N ASP A 251 -8.19 -10.56 11.65
CA ASP A 251 -8.83 -11.12 10.46
C ASP A 251 -7.90 -11.05 9.24
N HIS A 252 -7.23 -9.90 9.04
CA HIS A 252 -6.41 -9.64 7.86
C HIS A 252 -5.18 -8.78 8.12
N VAL A 253 -4.12 -9.05 7.37
CA VAL A 253 -2.87 -8.28 7.36
C VAL A 253 -2.78 -7.47 6.07
N PHE A 254 -2.92 -6.14 6.16
CA PHE A 254 -2.67 -5.26 5.03
C PHE A 254 -1.17 -5.00 4.91
N ILE A 255 -0.49 -5.70 4.00
CA ILE A 255 0.93 -5.46 3.77
C ILE A 255 1.07 -4.21 2.91
N MET A 256 1.69 -3.16 3.44
CA MET A 256 2.03 -1.94 2.72
C MET A 256 3.17 -2.20 1.74
N ALA A 257 2.91 -2.91 0.63
CA ALA A 257 3.90 -3.33 -0.35
C ALA A 257 4.30 -2.18 -1.31
N TYR A 258 4.71 -1.05 -0.72
CA TYR A 258 5.16 0.17 -1.38
C TYR A 258 6.18 0.91 -0.50
N GLY A 259 6.72 2.03 -1.02
CA GLY A 259 7.69 2.86 -0.32
C GLY A 259 9.13 2.35 -0.38
N TYR A 260 9.43 1.37 -1.23
CA TYR A 260 10.78 0.84 -1.43
C TYR A 260 11.74 1.96 -1.90
N HIS A 261 11.26 2.83 -2.78
CA HIS A 261 11.76 4.19 -2.96
C HIS A 261 10.79 5.18 -2.31
N TRP A 262 11.33 6.23 -1.69
CA TRP A 262 10.57 7.22 -0.93
C TRP A 262 11.15 8.63 -1.12
N GLY A 263 10.49 9.68 -0.62
CA GLY A 263 10.98 11.05 -0.85
C GLY A 263 12.42 11.29 -0.37
N GLY A 264 12.92 10.51 0.60
CA GLY A 264 14.30 10.57 1.06
C GLY A 264 15.30 9.72 0.25
N SER A 265 14.86 8.78 -0.60
CA SER A 265 15.74 7.99 -1.47
C SER A 265 16.16 8.74 -2.72
N ASP A 266 17.12 8.18 -3.44
CA ASP A 266 17.29 8.43 -4.87
C ASP A 266 16.10 7.87 -5.69
N PRO A 267 15.90 8.33 -6.94
CA PRO A 267 14.71 8.03 -7.72
C PRO A 267 14.61 6.54 -8.09
N GLY A 268 13.39 6.01 -8.10
CA GLY A 268 13.13 4.64 -8.51
C GLY A 268 11.69 4.20 -8.20
N PRO A 269 11.34 2.94 -8.53
CA PRO A 269 9.96 2.45 -8.47
C PRO A 269 9.39 2.49 -7.05
N THR A 270 8.15 2.99 -6.93
CA THR A 270 7.46 3.10 -5.63
C THR A 270 6.99 1.73 -5.11
N SER A 271 6.59 0.81 -6.00
CA SER A 271 6.29 -0.59 -5.68
C SER A 271 6.86 -1.59 -6.72
N PRO A 272 8.18 -1.76 -6.86
CA PRO A 272 8.77 -2.74 -7.78
C PRO A 272 8.14 -4.13 -7.57
N LEU A 273 7.71 -4.80 -8.64
CA LEU A 273 7.24 -6.19 -8.57
C LEU A 273 8.43 -7.15 -8.38
N THR A 274 9.50 -6.90 -9.13
CA THR A 274 10.80 -7.59 -9.11
C THR A 274 11.95 -6.55 -9.03
N SER A 275 13.21 -6.95 -9.00
CA SER A 275 14.35 -6.00 -8.86
C SER A 275 15.43 -6.03 -9.94
N GLY A 276 15.51 -7.11 -10.73
CA GLY A 276 16.64 -7.32 -11.65
C GLY A 276 18.01 -7.22 -10.95
N ALA A 277 18.96 -6.53 -11.58
CA ALA A 277 20.30 -6.29 -11.03
C ALA A 277 20.53 -4.85 -10.54
N ILE A 278 19.66 -3.89 -10.91
CA ILE A 278 19.84 -2.46 -10.65
C ILE A 278 19.11 -1.96 -9.40
N TRP A 279 18.01 -2.60 -9.01
CA TRP A 279 17.23 -2.24 -7.83
C TRP A 279 17.59 -3.12 -6.63
N SER A 280 17.27 -2.66 -5.42
CA SER A 280 17.46 -3.48 -4.22
C SER A 280 16.55 -4.71 -4.26
N LYS A 281 17.00 -5.83 -3.69
CA LYS A 281 16.27 -7.12 -3.67
C LYS A 281 14.84 -7.06 -3.07
N TYR A 282 14.53 -5.99 -2.34
CA TYR A 282 13.26 -5.76 -1.68
C TYR A 282 12.26 -5.21 -2.71
N ASN A 283 11.20 -5.97 -2.96
CA ASN A 283 10.15 -5.73 -3.96
C ASN A 283 8.87 -6.46 -3.51
N VAL A 284 7.73 -6.22 -4.17
CA VAL A 284 6.43 -6.80 -3.79
C VAL A 284 6.49 -8.33 -3.73
N THR A 285 7.15 -9.00 -4.68
CA THR A 285 7.31 -10.46 -4.68
C THR A 285 8.08 -10.93 -3.44
N TRP A 286 9.24 -10.32 -3.17
CA TRP A 286 10.08 -10.62 -2.01
C TRP A 286 9.34 -10.39 -0.71
N THR A 287 8.55 -9.31 -0.61
CA THR A 287 7.80 -8.96 0.59
C THR A 287 6.70 -10.00 0.87
N VAL A 288 5.92 -10.40 -0.13
CA VAL A 288 4.92 -11.47 0.05
C VAL A 288 5.61 -12.78 0.43
N ASP A 289 6.74 -13.12 -0.20
CA ASP A 289 7.50 -14.34 0.14
C ASP A 289 8.18 -14.29 1.52
N ASP A 290 8.61 -13.12 2.02
CA ASP A 290 9.13 -12.94 3.38
C ASP A 290 8.03 -13.16 4.44
N TYR A 291 6.82 -12.65 4.17
CA TYR A 291 5.65 -12.93 5.00
C TYR A 291 5.30 -14.41 5.01
N LEU A 292 5.15 -15.04 3.84
CA LEU A 292 4.82 -16.47 3.72
C LEU A 292 5.90 -17.40 4.29
N THR A 293 7.18 -17.03 4.18
CA THR A 293 8.30 -17.83 4.71
C THR A 293 8.36 -17.79 6.24
N LYS A 294 8.08 -16.64 6.87
CA LYS A 294 8.14 -16.48 8.33
C LYS A 294 6.83 -16.80 9.04
N GLY A 295 5.70 -16.51 8.42
CA GLY A 295 4.36 -16.81 8.95
C GLY A 295 3.86 -18.22 8.61
N GLY A 296 4.40 -18.84 7.56
CA GLY A 296 3.97 -20.14 7.05
C GLY A 296 2.72 -20.06 6.16
N ASN A 297 2.35 -21.20 5.55
CA ASN A 297 1.25 -21.25 4.58
C ASN A 297 -0.13 -20.84 5.15
N ALA A 298 -0.33 -20.90 6.46
CA ALA A 298 -1.62 -20.57 7.08
C ALA A 298 -2.01 -19.10 6.92
N ILE A 299 -1.03 -18.17 6.83
CA ILE A 299 -1.33 -16.73 6.74
C ILE A 299 -1.75 -16.27 5.34
N LYS A 300 -1.68 -17.15 4.32
CA LYS A 300 -2.03 -16.86 2.92
C LYS A 300 -3.38 -16.15 2.80
N SER A 301 -4.44 -16.80 3.29
CA SER A 301 -5.82 -16.34 3.22
C SER A 301 -6.15 -15.15 4.15
N GLN A 302 -5.15 -14.52 4.76
CA GLN A 302 -5.29 -13.27 5.51
C GLN A 302 -4.47 -12.11 4.93
N ILE A 303 -3.51 -12.38 4.03
CA ILE A 303 -2.70 -11.32 3.42
C ILE A 303 -3.55 -10.52 2.43
N ILE A 304 -3.61 -9.21 2.63
CA ILE A 304 -4.04 -8.23 1.63
C ILE A 304 -2.76 -7.60 1.07
N VAL A 305 -2.53 -7.74 -0.23
CA VAL A 305 -1.38 -7.11 -0.90
C VAL A 305 -1.73 -5.63 -1.17
N GLY A 306 -1.26 -4.76 -0.28
CA GLY A 306 -1.47 -3.32 -0.37
C GLY A 306 -0.55 -2.66 -1.40
N LEU A 307 -1.14 -1.88 -2.30
CA LEU A 307 -0.50 -1.30 -3.47
C LEU A 307 -0.75 0.22 -3.56
N PRO A 308 0.16 0.99 -4.20
CA PRO A 308 0.06 2.44 -4.21
C PRO A 308 -0.73 2.94 -5.44
N LEU A 309 -1.75 3.76 -5.19
CA LEU A 309 -2.37 4.65 -6.19
C LEU A 309 -1.63 6.00 -6.26
N TYR A 310 -0.32 5.96 -6.04
CA TYR A 310 0.57 7.11 -6.06
C TYR A 310 1.99 6.67 -6.44
N GLY A 311 2.82 7.64 -6.73
CA GLY A 311 4.25 7.47 -6.77
C GLY A 311 4.96 8.77 -6.45
N ARG A 312 6.14 8.98 -7.03
CA ARG A 312 6.95 10.16 -6.73
C ARG A 312 7.69 10.70 -7.94
N ASP A 313 7.83 12.03 -7.97
CA ASP A 313 8.75 12.73 -8.84
C ASP A 313 9.95 13.24 -8.04
N TRP A 314 11.15 13.03 -8.58
CA TRP A 314 12.40 13.53 -8.02
C TRP A 314 13.14 14.38 -9.04
N GLN A 315 13.58 15.57 -8.61
CA GLN A 315 14.69 16.25 -9.28
C GLN A 315 15.95 15.38 -9.22
N SER A 316 16.56 15.14 -10.38
CA SER A 316 17.71 14.27 -10.60
C SER A 316 18.83 15.00 -11.33
N THR A 317 20.07 14.56 -11.13
CA THR A 317 21.27 15.15 -11.78
C THR A 317 21.35 14.89 -13.28
N ASN A 318 20.71 13.83 -13.76
CA ASN A 318 20.73 13.36 -15.14
C ASN A 318 19.50 12.47 -15.43
N SER A 319 19.44 11.92 -16.65
CA SER A 319 18.42 10.96 -17.11
C SER A 319 18.88 9.50 -17.00
N GLU A 320 19.77 9.16 -16.06
CA GLU A 320 20.27 7.78 -15.87
C GLU A 320 19.32 6.96 -14.98
N ILE A 321 19.49 5.64 -15.02
CA ILE A 321 18.72 4.68 -14.20
C ILE A 321 19.70 3.62 -13.65
N PRO A 322 19.81 3.47 -12.31
CA PRO A 322 19.21 4.29 -11.26
C PRO A 322 19.72 5.73 -11.29
N GLY A 323 18.82 6.70 -11.06
CA GLY A 323 19.16 8.13 -11.04
C GLY A 323 19.81 8.56 -9.71
N LYS A 324 20.22 9.83 -9.63
CA LYS A 324 20.72 10.44 -8.38
C LYS A 324 19.96 11.72 -8.07
N LYS A 325 19.37 11.81 -6.89
CA LYS A 325 18.50 12.95 -6.54
C LYS A 325 19.30 14.23 -6.28
N ILE A 326 18.66 15.36 -6.60
CA ILE A 326 19.03 16.71 -6.15
C ILE A 326 18.19 17.09 -4.92
N ALA A 327 16.86 16.89 -5.02
CA ALA A 327 15.90 17.22 -3.96
C ALA A 327 15.24 15.95 -3.39
N ASN A 328 14.35 16.12 -2.41
CA ASN A 328 13.48 15.03 -1.96
C ASN A 328 12.33 14.80 -2.94
N GLY A 329 11.96 13.54 -3.16
CA GLY A 329 10.91 13.17 -4.10
C GLY A 329 9.50 13.54 -3.60
N VAL A 330 8.82 14.41 -4.34
CA VAL A 330 7.44 14.86 -4.08
C VAL A 330 6.46 13.74 -4.46
N ALA A 331 5.32 13.64 -3.78
CA ALA A 331 4.29 12.66 -4.14
C ALA A 331 3.50 13.12 -5.37
N VAL A 332 3.18 12.18 -6.26
CA VAL A 332 2.32 12.38 -7.43
C VAL A 332 1.23 11.31 -7.37
N THR A 333 -0.04 11.69 -7.48
CA THR A 333 -1.17 10.75 -7.48
C THR A 333 -1.31 10.03 -8.83
N TYR A 334 -2.04 8.92 -8.89
CA TYR A 334 -2.19 8.14 -10.11
C TYR A 334 -2.84 8.97 -11.24
N ASP A 335 -3.91 9.69 -10.95
CA ASP A 335 -4.61 10.56 -11.91
C ASP A 335 -3.68 11.61 -12.56
N GLN A 336 -2.89 12.30 -11.74
CA GLN A 336 -1.86 13.25 -12.18
C GLN A 336 -0.83 12.56 -13.09
N ALA A 337 -0.34 11.39 -12.66
CA ALA A 337 0.70 10.66 -13.36
C ALA A 337 0.27 10.15 -14.73
N ILE A 338 -0.98 9.69 -14.89
CA ILE A 338 -1.51 9.25 -16.18
C ILE A 338 -1.56 10.43 -17.16
N VAL A 339 -2.09 11.58 -16.74
CA VAL A 339 -2.16 12.80 -17.56
C VAL A 339 -0.75 13.30 -17.93
N GLU A 340 0.16 13.38 -16.97
CA GLU A 340 1.52 13.84 -17.19
C GLU A 340 2.34 12.86 -18.04
N GLY A 341 2.28 11.56 -17.78
CA GLY A 341 3.03 10.54 -18.50
C GLY A 341 2.56 10.35 -19.94
N ALA A 342 1.28 10.58 -20.22
CA ALA A 342 0.76 10.66 -21.59
C ALA A 342 1.35 11.85 -22.37
N GLN A 343 1.66 12.96 -21.70
CA GLN A 343 2.28 14.15 -22.31
C GLN A 343 3.81 14.05 -22.40
N LYS A 344 4.46 13.54 -21.34
CA LYS A 344 5.92 13.47 -21.16
C LYS A 344 6.55 12.22 -21.78
N GLY A 345 5.74 11.23 -22.12
CA GLY A 345 6.16 9.97 -22.75
C GLY A 345 6.52 8.89 -21.73
N TRP A 346 5.53 8.05 -21.39
CA TRP A 346 5.73 6.85 -20.57
C TRP A 346 6.83 5.93 -21.12
N LYS A 347 7.62 5.39 -20.20
CA LYS A 347 8.62 4.34 -20.41
C LYS A 347 8.36 3.20 -19.43
N TRP A 348 8.86 2.01 -19.75
CA TRP A 348 8.76 0.82 -18.91
C TRP A 348 10.15 0.39 -18.46
N ASP A 349 10.29 0.02 -17.19
CA ASP A 349 11.47 -0.72 -16.71
C ASP A 349 11.15 -2.19 -16.51
N SER A 350 11.80 -3.05 -17.30
CA SER A 350 11.63 -4.50 -17.23
C SER A 350 12.27 -5.15 -16.00
N ALA A 351 13.15 -4.46 -15.27
CA ALA A 351 13.70 -4.98 -14.03
C ALA A 351 12.68 -4.92 -12.87
N SER A 352 11.93 -3.83 -12.77
CA SER A 352 10.90 -3.60 -11.74
C SER A 352 9.47 -3.92 -12.16
N GLN A 353 9.20 -4.04 -13.47
CA GLN A 353 7.85 -4.08 -14.05
C GLN A 353 6.99 -2.88 -13.60
N CYS A 354 7.61 -1.70 -13.54
CA CYS A 354 6.97 -0.43 -13.23
C CYS A 354 7.23 0.58 -14.37
N PRO A 355 6.26 1.46 -14.67
CA PRO A 355 6.47 2.54 -15.61
C PRO A 355 7.09 3.76 -14.93
N TYR A 356 7.63 4.65 -15.75
CA TYR A 356 8.17 5.94 -15.35
C TYR A 356 8.12 6.93 -16.51
N TYR A 357 8.25 8.22 -16.22
CA TYR A 357 8.59 9.23 -17.23
C TYR A 357 9.73 10.11 -16.74
N MET A 358 10.33 10.85 -17.68
CA MET A 358 11.43 11.78 -17.42
C MET A 358 11.20 13.05 -18.22
N TYR A 359 11.47 14.20 -17.61
CA TYR A 359 11.39 15.51 -18.26
C TYR A 359 12.49 16.43 -17.74
N GLN A 360 12.62 17.61 -18.35
CA GLN A 360 13.47 18.68 -17.82
C GLN A 360 12.62 19.87 -17.40
N GLU A 361 12.93 20.44 -16.23
CA GLU A 361 12.32 21.66 -15.72
C GLU A 361 13.38 22.51 -15.02
N ALA A 362 13.37 23.82 -15.28
CA ALA A 362 14.34 24.79 -14.78
C ALA A 362 15.83 24.40 -14.98
N GLY A 363 16.14 23.53 -15.95
CA GLY A 363 17.49 23.01 -16.24
C GLY A 363 17.90 21.76 -15.45
N ASN A 364 17.06 21.27 -14.53
CA ASN A 364 17.24 19.99 -13.86
C ASN A 364 16.52 18.88 -14.64
N TRP A 365 16.98 17.64 -14.49
CA TRP A 365 16.16 16.48 -14.85
C TRP A 365 15.14 16.20 -13.75
N HIS A 366 14.00 15.68 -14.15
CA HIS A 366 12.98 15.11 -13.27
C HIS A 366 12.73 13.66 -13.68
N GLN A 367 12.55 12.78 -12.70
CA GLN A 367 12.33 11.35 -12.90
C GLN A 367 11.17 10.88 -12.03
N THR A 368 10.07 10.53 -12.67
CA THR A 368 8.79 10.27 -12.02
C THR A 368 8.42 8.80 -12.12
N TRP A 369 8.27 8.13 -10.98
CA TRP A 369 7.92 6.70 -10.88
C TRP A 369 6.59 6.53 -10.16
N VAL A 370 5.55 6.20 -10.93
CA VAL A 370 4.17 5.97 -10.49
C VAL A 370 3.68 4.70 -11.18
N ASP A 371 2.81 3.96 -10.51
CA ASP A 371 2.22 2.74 -11.06
C ASP A 371 1.17 3.03 -12.15
N SER A 372 0.96 2.09 -13.07
CA SER A 372 -0.12 2.08 -14.06
C SER A 372 -1.06 0.91 -13.82
N ALA A 373 -2.24 0.91 -14.46
CA ALA A 373 -3.14 -0.24 -14.47
C ALA A 373 -2.41 -1.56 -14.83
N VAL A 374 -1.51 -1.54 -15.82
CA VAL A 374 -0.74 -2.73 -16.23
C VAL A 374 0.21 -3.22 -15.13
N SER A 375 0.98 -2.33 -14.49
CA SER A 375 1.91 -2.74 -13.42
C SER A 375 1.20 -3.13 -12.12
N LEU A 376 0.00 -2.58 -11.86
CA LEU A 376 -0.90 -3.04 -10.81
C LEU A 376 -1.49 -4.42 -11.15
N GLY A 377 -1.95 -4.65 -12.38
CA GLY A 377 -2.46 -5.93 -12.87
C GLY A 377 -1.47 -7.08 -12.66
N LEU A 378 -0.19 -6.88 -12.96
CA LEU A 378 0.87 -7.87 -12.69
C LEU A 378 1.07 -8.18 -11.19
N LYS A 379 0.74 -7.23 -10.30
CA LYS A 379 0.77 -7.42 -8.83
C LYS A 379 -0.51 -8.07 -8.31
N PHE A 380 -1.64 -7.84 -8.98
CA PHE A 380 -2.87 -8.59 -8.76
C PHE A 380 -2.67 -10.06 -9.18
N ASP A 381 -1.99 -10.35 -10.29
CA ASP A 381 -1.60 -11.70 -10.70
C ASP A 381 -0.69 -12.38 -9.66
N LEU A 382 0.30 -11.65 -9.12
CA LEU A 382 1.10 -12.14 -7.99
C LEU A 382 0.23 -12.49 -6.77
N ALA A 383 -0.72 -11.62 -6.39
CA ALA A 383 -1.62 -11.87 -5.27
C ALA A 383 -2.45 -13.16 -5.46
N LYS A 384 -3.04 -13.35 -6.65
CA LYS A 384 -3.75 -14.60 -7.01
C LYS A 384 -2.80 -15.81 -7.02
N GLN A 385 -1.59 -15.70 -7.60
CA GLN A 385 -0.61 -16.78 -7.67
C GLN A 385 -0.12 -17.24 -6.28
N LYS A 386 0.11 -16.29 -5.38
CA LYS A 386 0.53 -16.54 -3.99
C LYS A 386 -0.64 -17.00 -3.09
N GLN A 387 -1.86 -16.99 -3.62
CA GLN A 387 -3.11 -17.36 -2.95
C GLN A 387 -3.41 -16.46 -1.73
N THR A 388 -3.13 -15.16 -1.87
CA THR A 388 -3.42 -14.19 -0.80
C THR A 388 -4.93 -13.91 -0.72
N ALA A 389 -5.41 -13.42 0.43
CA ALA A 389 -6.82 -13.03 0.61
C ALA A 389 -7.30 -12.06 -0.48
N GLY A 390 -6.41 -11.14 -0.89
CA GLY A 390 -6.63 -10.31 -2.05
C GLY A 390 -5.66 -9.14 -2.14
N ILE A 391 -6.19 -8.00 -2.57
CA ILE A 391 -5.43 -6.77 -2.86
C ILE A 391 -6.03 -5.58 -2.11
N GLY A 392 -5.25 -4.50 -1.99
CA GLY A 392 -5.81 -3.24 -1.56
C GLY A 392 -4.98 -2.03 -1.91
N PHE A 393 -5.50 -0.85 -1.61
CA PHE A 393 -5.01 0.41 -2.15
C PHE A 393 -4.72 1.46 -1.07
N TRP A 394 -3.54 2.10 -1.19
CA TRP A 394 -3.29 3.44 -0.65
C TRP A 394 -3.17 4.43 -1.82
N ALA A 395 -4.15 5.28 -2.10
CA ALA A 395 -5.44 5.44 -1.42
C ALA A 395 -6.54 5.73 -2.45
N LEU A 396 -7.77 5.37 -2.11
CA LEU A 396 -8.94 5.62 -2.96
C LEU A 396 -9.12 7.12 -3.20
N GLY A 397 -9.46 7.49 -4.43
CA GLY A 397 -9.59 8.88 -4.88
C GLY A 397 -8.33 9.41 -5.58
N TYR A 398 -7.14 8.83 -5.34
CA TYR A 398 -5.93 9.17 -6.10
C TYR A 398 -5.93 8.61 -7.53
N ASP A 399 -6.83 7.68 -7.83
CA ASP A 399 -7.18 7.14 -9.15
C ASP A 399 -8.09 8.09 -9.96
N GLY A 400 -8.74 9.06 -9.30
CA GLY A 400 -9.57 10.07 -9.95
C GLY A 400 -10.77 9.48 -10.69
N ASN A 401 -10.72 9.50 -12.03
CA ASN A 401 -11.74 8.91 -12.91
C ASN A 401 -11.11 7.93 -13.93
N ASP A 402 -9.99 7.27 -13.59
CA ASP A 402 -9.37 6.28 -14.48
C ASP A 402 -9.88 4.86 -14.21
N ASP A 403 -10.81 4.42 -15.05
CA ASP A 403 -11.43 3.10 -15.01
C ASP A 403 -10.44 1.94 -15.24
N GLN A 404 -9.25 2.17 -15.83
CA GLN A 404 -8.35 1.08 -16.23
C GLN A 404 -7.82 0.26 -15.04
N ILE A 405 -7.67 0.87 -13.86
CA ILE A 405 -7.30 0.11 -12.65
C ILE A 405 -8.43 -0.86 -12.28
N TRP A 406 -9.67 -0.36 -12.28
CA TRP A 406 -10.85 -1.13 -11.92
C TRP A 406 -11.16 -2.20 -12.96
N ASP A 407 -10.85 -2.00 -14.25
CA ASP A 407 -10.84 -3.06 -15.25
C ASP A 407 -9.82 -4.17 -14.93
N GLU A 408 -8.63 -3.83 -14.44
CA GLU A 408 -7.62 -4.82 -14.02
C GLU A 408 -7.98 -5.53 -12.71
N VAL A 409 -8.72 -4.87 -11.80
CA VAL A 409 -9.35 -5.52 -10.63
C VAL A 409 -10.43 -6.49 -11.11
N ALA A 410 -11.40 -6.05 -11.91
CA ALA A 410 -12.54 -6.83 -12.39
C ALA A 410 -12.15 -8.14 -13.10
N LYS A 411 -11.03 -8.14 -13.84
CA LYS A 411 -10.47 -9.33 -14.51
C LYS A 411 -10.06 -10.46 -13.54
N ARG A 412 -9.84 -10.17 -12.25
CA ARG A 412 -9.28 -11.11 -11.24
C ARG A 412 -10.13 -11.20 -9.97
N TYR A 413 -10.90 -10.17 -9.70
CA TYR A 413 -11.80 -9.94 -8.57
C TYR A 413 -13.07 -9.33 -9.17
N PRO A 414 -14.04 -10.14 -9.67
CA PRO A 414 -15.21 -9.65 -10.39
C PRO A 414 -16.05 -8.66 -9.57
N PRO A 415 -16.98 -7.90 -10.18
CA PRO A 415 -17.97 -7.17 -9.40
C PRO A 415 -18.79 -8.13 -8.55
N LYS A 416 -19.05 -7.76 -7.28
CA LYS A 416 -20.04 -8.44 -6.45
C LYS A 416 -21.39 -8.35 -7.15
N VAL A 417 -21.93 -9.49 -7.55
CA VAL A 417 -23.28 -9.56 -8.12
C VAL A 417 -24.27 -9.27 -6.97
N PRO A 418 -25.15 -8.26 -7.09
CA PRO A 418 -26.21 -8.06 -6.12
C PRO A 418 -27.01 -9.36 -6.00
N GLN A 419 -27.07 -9.93 -4.80
CA GLN A 419 -27.97 -11.04 -4.53
C GLN A 419 -29.39 -10.48 -4.59
N ILE A 420 -30.04 -10.60 -5.76
CA ILE A 420 -31.49 -10.57 -5.81
C ILE A 420 -31.91 -11.76 -4.94
N LEU A 421 -32.59 -11.47 -3.83
CA LEU A 421 -33.29 -12.50 -3.09
C LEU A 421 -34.44 -12.96 -3.99
N GLU A 422 -34.22 -14.06 -4.71
CA GLU A 422 -35.31 -14.78 -5.35
C GLU A 422 -36.27 -15.21 -4.24
N ASP A 423 -37.47 -14.63 -4.26
CA ASP A 423 -38.53 -14.93 -3.30
C ASP A 423 -38.98 -16.38 -3.54
N PRO A 424 -38.73 -17.31 -2.59
CA PRO A 424 -38.98 -18.74 -2.80
C PRO A 424 -40.47 -19.07 -2.92
N ASP A 425 -41.37 -18.13 -2.56
CA ASP A 425 -42.82 -18.33 -2.61
C ASP A 425 -43.46 -17.83 -3.92
N VAL A 426 -42.67 -17.32 -4.89
CA VAL A 426 -43.17 -17.03 -6.25
C VAL A 426 -43.22 -18.31 -7.09
N GLU A 427 -44.18 -19.17 -6.77
CA GLU A 427 -44.55 -20.32 -7.58
C GLU A 427 -45.10 -19.82 -8.94
N THR A 428 -44.27 -19.86 -9.98
CA THR A 428 -44.68 -19.51 -11.35
C THR A 428 -45.60 -20.59 -11.90
N THR A 429 -46.92 -20.37 -11.74
CA THR A 429 -47.95 -21.17 -12.39
C THR A 429 -47.85 -21.03 -13.90
N ALA A 430 -47.07 -21.92 -14.51
CA ALA A 430 -47.04 -22.12 -15.95
C ALA A 430 -48.36 -22.81 -16.37
N ASP A 431 -49.35 -22.00 -16.75
CA ASP A 431 -50.55 -22.50 -17.41
C ASP A 431 -50.15 -23.04 -18.81
N ASP A 432 -49.99 -24.36 -18.90
CA ASP A 432 -49.87 -25.10 -20.15
C ASP A 432 -51.20 -25.00 -20.94
N ASP A 433 -51.31 -24.08 -21.91
CA ASP A 433 -52.39 -24.16 -22.91
C ASP A 433 -51.97 -23.69 -24.34
N ALA A 434 -51.74 -24.69 -25.18
CA ALA A 434 -51.76 -24.80 -26.64
C ALA A 434 -51.64 -23.56 -27.59
N ASP A 435 -50.62 -23.65 -28.45
CA ASP A 435 -50.66 -23.44 -29.91
C ASP A 435 -51.54 -22.32 -30.54
N ALA A 436 -50.87 -21.29 -31.07
CA ALA A 436 -51.31 -20.59 -32.28
C ALA A 436 -50.13 -20.05 -33.09
N ALA A 437 -49.58 -20.84 -34.03
CA ALA A 437 -48.63 -20.32 -35.02
C ALA A 437 -49.38 -19.49 -36.08
N PHE A 438 -49.04 -18.20 -36.22
CA PHE A 438 -49.52 -17.36 -37.31
C PHE A 438 -48.35 -16.74 -38.08
N THR A 439 -48.29 -17.01 -39.39
CA THR A 439 -47.22 -16.54 -40.28
C THR A 439 -47.40 -15.08 -40.66
N VAL A 440 -46.32 -14.30 -40.60
CA VAL A 440 -46.27 -12.96 -41.20
C VAL A 440 -46.17 -13.10 -42.72
N ASP A 441 -47.28 -12.86 -43.42
CA ASP A 441 -47.29 -12.69 -44.87
C ASP A 441 -47.18 -11.19 -45.21
N ILE A 442 -46.36 -10.84 -46.19
CA ILE A 442 -46.01 -9.45 -46.52
C ILE A 442 -46.80 -9.01 -47.76
N ASN A 443 -47.53 -7.89 -47.69
CA ASN A 443 -48.03 -7.22 -48.89
C ASN A 443 -48.01 -5.69 -48.74
N GLU A 444 -47.45 -5.02 -49.75
CA GLU A 444 -47.43 -3.56 -49.87
C GLU A 444 -48.77 -3.06 -50.46
N GLY A 445 -49.30 -1.91 -49.99
CA GLY A 445 -50.74 -1.59 -50.15
C GLY A 445 -51.18 -0.16 -50.51
N ASN A 446 -50.29 0.85 -50.52
CA ASN A 446 -50.48 2.20 -51.12
C ASN A 446 -51.55 3.18 -50.54
N SER A 447 -51.33 4.48 -50.86
CA SER A 447 -52.26 5.64 -50.93
C SER A 447 -52.86 6.28 -49.65
N ASP A 448 -52.56 7.59 -49.50
CA ASP A 448 -53.45 8.75 -49.29
C ASP A 448 -54.46 8.78 -48.10
N ASP A 449 -54.75 9.89 -47.40
CA ASP A 449 -54.23 11.28 -47.34
C ASP A 449 -54.22 11.74 -45.84
N GLY A 450 -54.05 12.98 -45.37
CA GLY A 450 -53.89 14.30 -45.99
C GLY A 450 -54.18 15.46 -45.02
N SER A 451 -53.30 16.47 -44.95
CA SER A 451 -53.54 17.78 -44.28
C SER A 451 -53.66 17.73 -42.71
N HIS A 452 -53.64 18.82 -41.92
CA HIS A 452 -53.06 20.17 -42.07
C HIS A 452 -53.04 20.88 -40.68
N ARG A 453 -51.95 21.61 -40.34
CA ARG A 453 -51.87 22.79 -39.41
C ARG A 453 -52.31 22.55 -37.94
N GLY A 454 -51.68 23.08 -36.88
CA GLY A 454 -50.60 24.08 -36.77
C GLY A 454 -51.06 25.35 -36.04
N ILE A 455 -50.14 25.99 -35.30
CA ILE A 455 -50.23 27.31 -34.62
C ILE A 455 -50.76 27.33 -33.16
N ASP A 456 -49.80 27.27 -32.22
CA ASP A 456 -49.37 28.29 -31.24
C ASP A 456 -50.35 29.01 -30.25
N GLY A 457 -49.81 29.36 -29.06
CA GLY A 457 -50.36 30.32 -28.07
C GLY A 457 -50.70 29.69 -26.71
N ALA A 458 -50.00 29.86 -25.57
CA ALA A 458 -49.25 30.95 -24.92
C ALA A 458 -50.09 31.84 -23.96
N GLY A 459 -49.51 32.23 -22.81
CA GLY A 459 -50.15 32.90 -21.66
C GLY A 459 -50.17 31.98 -20.42
N GLU A 460 -49.58 32.31 -19.25
CA GLU A 460 -49.92 33.37 -18.27
C GLU A 460 -51.17 33.07 -17.41
N SER A 461 -51.25 33.38 -16.11
CA SER A 461 -50.22 33.71 -15.10
C SER A 461 -50.81 33.64 -13.67
N VAL A 462 -49.92 33.44 -12.67
CA VAL A 462 -50.03 33.68 -11.21
C VAL A 462 -51.27 34.41 -10.65
N ASP A 463 -51.89 33.86 -9.59
CA ASP A 463 -52.22 34.64 -8.37
C ASP A 463 -52.28 33.75 -7.10
N SER A 464 -52.48 34.38 -5.94
CA SER A 464 -52.38 33.89 -4.57
C SER A 464 -53.60 34.30 -3.73
N GLY A 465 -53.82 33.69 -2.55
CA GLY A 465 -54.89 34.12 -1.65
C GLY A 465 -55.01 33.30 -0.37
N THR A 466 -55.23 33.97 0.77
CA THR A 466 -55.26 33.35 2.11
C THR A 466 -56.39 33.90 2.99
N SER A 467 -57.35 33.04 3.39
CA SER A 467 -58.30 33.19 4.51
C SER A 467 -59.08 31.86 4.68
N GLY A 468 -59.70 31.50 5.81
CA GLY A 468 -59.80 32.09 7.16
C GLY A 468 -60.45 31.10 8.16
N ASN A 469 -60.50 31.45 9.46
CA ASN A 469 -60.88 30.55 10.58
C ASN A 469 -62.33 30.04 10.64
N GLU A 470 -62.51 28.86 11.24
CA GLU A 470 -63.43 28.55 12.38
C GLU A 470 -63.05 27.17 13.00
N GLN A 471 -63.36 26.76 14.24
CA GLN A 471 -64.02 27.43 15.38
C GLN A 471 -63.33 27.06 16.75
N ALA A 472 -64.00 26.33 17.66
CA ALA A 472 -63.52 25.78 18.95
C ALA A 472 -64.29 24.46 19.25
N ASP A 473 -64.16 23.68 20.35
CA ASP A 473 -63.36 23.65 21.60
C ASP A 473 -63.14 22.13 21.95
N THR A 474 -62.69 21.51 23.07
CA THR A 474 -62.38 21.71 24.52
C THR A 474 -61.34 20.63 24.92
N SER A 475 -60.54 20.64 26.00
CA SER A 475 -60.16 21.63 27.03
C SER A 475 -58.98 21.05 27.88
N SER A 476 -58.31 21.87 28.70
CA SER A 476 -57.31 21.47 29.73
C SER A 476 -57.97 21.22 31.12
N PRO A 477 -57.31 21.00 32.30
CA PRO A 477 -55.91 21.26 32.74
C PRO A 477 -55.12 19.97 33.09
N GLU A 478 -53.78 19.92 33.14
CA GLU A 478 -52.79 20.64 33.99
C GLU A 478 -52.89 20.36 35.50
N ASP A 479 -51.81 19.82 36.10
CA ASP A 479 -51.07 20.52 37.17
C ASP A 479 -49.72 19.83 37.45
N ALA A 480 -48.77 20.53 38.10
CA ALA A 480 -47.42 20.02 38.39
C ALA A 480 -46.96 20.30 39.83
N VAL A 481 -46.29 19.34 40.48
CA VAL A 481 -45.64 19.54 41.79
C VAL A 481 -44.30 18.77 41.85
N ASP A 482 -43.24 19.48 42.23
CA ASP A 482 -41.95 18.94 42.68
C ASP A 482 -41.88 18.98 44.22
N VAL A 483 -41.49 17.87 44.85
CA VAL A 483 -40.64 17.82 46.07
C VAL A 483 -40.33 16.36 46.46
N GLY A 484 -39.16 16.12 47.05
CA GLY A 484 -38.98 15.04 48.04
C GLY A 484 -37.76 14.13 47.88
N ALA A 485 -36.67 14.45 48.57
CA ALA A 485 -35.51 13.56 48.68
C ALA A 485 -35.62 12.59 49.88
N ASN A 486 -34.96 11.42 49.80
CA ASN A 486 -33.77 11.07 50.62
C ASN A 486 -33.65 9.55 50.95
N SER A 487 -32.39 9.09 51.12
CA SER A 487 -31.92 7.87 51.84
C SER A 487 -32.27 6.47 51.30
N GLY A 488 -31.33 5.51 51.33
CA GLY A 488 -31.66 4.09 51.09
C GLY A 488 -30.59 3.09 50.59
N LEU A 489 -29.31 3.19 50.96
CA LEU A 489 -28.37 2.03 50.94
C LEU A 489 -28.27 1.44 52.37
N PRO A 490 -27.83 0.17 52.64
CA PRO A 490 -26.91 -0.66 51.83
C PRO A 490 -27.26 -2.18 51.78
N GLY A 491 -26.30 -3.01 51.33
CA GLY A 491 -26.34 -4.49 51.27
C GLY A 491 -26.35 -4.98 49.82
N ASP A 492 -25.28 -5.45 49.18
CA ASP A 492 -24.21 -6.40 49.55
C ASP A 492 -24.70 -7.84 49.73
N ASP A 493 -24.43 -8.69 48.72
CA ASP A 493 -24.36 -10.15 48.87
C ASP A 493 -23.50 -10.75 47.74
N SER A 494 -22.43 -11.48 48.10
CA SER A 494 -21.36 -11.86 47.17
C SER A 494 -21.46 -13.32 46.71
N ALA A 495 -22.09 -13.55 45.55
CA ALA A 495 -22.27 -14.89 44.96
C ALA A 495 -20.95 -15.47 44.38
N SER A 496 -20.12 -16.04 45.26
CA SER A 496 -18.83 -16.65 44.90
C SER A 496 -18.98 -17.99 44.17
N PHE A 497 -18.79 -18.01 42.84
CA PHE A 497 -18.78 -19.25 42.07
C PHE A 497 -17.46 -20.02 42.19
N TYR A 498 -17.53 -21.25 42.71
CA TYR A 498 -16.37 -22.11 42.96
C TYR A 498 -16.02 -22.95 41.74
N ILE A 499 -14.90 -22.62 41.07
CA ILE A 499 -14.33 -23.43 39.98
C ILE A 499 -13.17 -24.27 40.56
N PRO A 500 -13.23 -25.63 40.53
CA PRO A 500 -12.17 -26.47 41.07
C PRO A 500 -10.93 -26.51 40.15
N SER A 501 -9.76 -26.21 40.72
CA SER A 501 -8.47 -26.25 40.00
C SER A 501 -8.06 -27.67 39.58
N PRO A 502 -7.42 -27.84 38.41
CA PRO A 502 -6.88 -29.14 37.99
C PRO A 502 -5.61 -29.54 38.80
N PRO A 503 -5.34 -30.85 38.95
CA PRO A 503 -4.12 -31.34 39.60
C PRO A 503 -2.86 -31.09 38.75
N LYS A 504 -1.71 -30.89 39.41
CA LYS A 504 -0.43 -30.59 38.76
C LYS A 504 0.36 -31.85 38.37
N GLY A 505 0.51 -32.05 37.06
CA GLY A 505 1.79 -32.30 36.37
C GLY A 505 2.58 -33.58 36.67
N THR A 506 2.73 -34.41 35.62
CA THR A 506 3.88 -35.32 35.43
C THR A 506 4.19 -35.46 33.94
N GLU A 507 5.45 -35.28 33.57
CA GLU A 507 6.00 -35.51 32.22
C GLU A 507 7.52 -35.77 32.35
N PRO A 508 8.21 -36.43 31.40
CA PRO A 508 7.73 -37.32 30.34
C PRO A 508 8.30 -38.76 30.46
N THR A 509 7.65 -39.74 29.83
CA THR A 509 8.26 -41.06 29.55
C THR A 509 7.85 -41.59 28.18
N GLU A 510 8.79 -41.54 27.24
CA GLU A 510 8.82 -42.39 26.04
C GLU A 510 9.83 -43.52 26.27
N PRO A 511 9.77 -44.70 25.58
CA PRO A 511 9.77 -44.73 24.11
C PRO A 511 8.93 -45.82 23.39
N GLY A 512 8.55 -45.50 22.15
CA GLY A 512 8.62 -46.42 21.00
C GLY A 512 7.41 -47.29 20.65
N GLY A 513 7.05 -47.35 19.36
CA GLY A 513 6.05 -48.31 18.85
C GLY A 513 5.50 -48.08 17.43
N GLN A 514 6.26 -48.46 16.41
CA GLN A 514 5.80 -48.95 15.09
C GLN A 514 4.82 -48.11 14.23
N THR A 515 5.35 -47.54 13.14
CA THR A 515 4.61 -47.25 11.90
C THR A 515 4.47 -48.51 11.02
N PRO A 516 3.36 -48.69 10.25
CA PRO A 516 3.29 -49.71 9.20
C PRO A 516 3.79 -49.17 7.84
N ASP A 517 4.66 -49.93 7.17
CA ASP A 517 4.97 -49.76 5.74
C ASP A 517 3.87 -50.37 4.85
N TYR A 518 3.74 -49.89 3.62
CA TYR A 518 3.22 -50.70 2.50
C TYR A 518 3.93 -50.33 1.18
N GLU A 519 3.90 -51.26 0.21
CA GLU A 519 5.00 -51.42 -0.76
C GLU A 519 4.94 -50.62 -2.09
N LYS A 520 6.11 -50.64 -2.75
CA LYS A 520 6.42 -50.13 -4.09
C LYS A 520 5.62 -50.79 -5.22
N GLN A 521 5.29 -50.00 -6.25
CA GLN A 521 5.53 -50.27 -7.69
C GLN A 521 5.02 -49.05 -8.50
N GLN A 522 5.49 -48.68 -9.70
CA GLN A 522 6.33 -49.36 -10.72
C GLN A 522 7.54 -48.49 -11.15
N LEU A 523 8.27 -48.91 -12.20
CA LEU A 523 9.45 -48.25 -12.77
C LEU A 523 9.42 -48.32 -14.32
N ASP A 524 10.44 -47.71 -14.97
CA ASP A 524 10.79 -47.74 -16.40
C ASP A 524 9.87 -46.96 -17.38
N THR A 525 10.37 -45.92 -18.06
CA THR A 525 11.29 -46.11 -19.20
C THR A 525 12.19 -44.90 -19.51
N LEU A 526 13.24 -45.14 -20.30
CA LEU A 526 14.38 -44.26 -20.64
C LEU A 526 14.22 -43.61 -22.04
N PRO A 527 15.12 -42.71 -22.56
CA PRO A 527 16.51 -42.46 -22.13
C PRO A 527 17.03 -40.99 -22.10
N GLN A 528 18.23 -40.82 -21.53
CA GLN A 528 19.14 -39.69 -21.82
C GLN A 528 20.07 -40.01 -23.01
N SER A 529 20.55 -38.97 -23.70
CA SER A 529 21.73 -39.03 -24.58
C SER A 529 22.80 -38.05 -24.06
N ALA A 530 24.08 -38.45 -24.11
CA ALA A 530 25.18 -37.72 -23.45
C ALA A 530 26.15 -37.07 -24.46
N LEU A 531 26.73 -35.93 -24.08
CA LEU A 531 27.96 -35.39 -24.66
C LEU A 531 28.87 -34.77 -23.58
N THR A 532 29.94 -35.51 -23.26
CA THR A 532 31.33 -35.06 -23.01
C THR A 532 31.59 -33.70 -22.32
N SER A 533 32.00 -33.79 -21.05
CA SER A 533 33.24 -33.22 -20.48
C SER A 533 33.86 -31.92 -21.02
N ASP A 534 34.18 -31.01 -20.09
CA ASP A 534 35.58 -30.61 -19.90
C ASP A 534 35.88 -30.28 -18.42
N ASP A 535 37.14 -30.40 -18.00
CA ASP A 535 37.54 -30.43 -16.58
C ASP A 535 38.30 -29.16 -16.13
N SER A 536 38.00 -28.61 -14.94
CA SER A 536 38.75 -27.51 -14.30
C SER A 536 38.34 -27.32 -12.83
N GLY A 537 38.73 -28.26 -11.98
CA GLY A 537 38.40 -28.25 -10.55
C GLY A 537 39.31 -27.38 -9.67
N CYS A 538 38.77 -26.90 -8.55
CA CYS A 538 39.58 -26.56 -7.36
C CYS A 538 38.75 -26.79 -6.09
N MET A 539 39.13 -27.78 -5.26
CA MET A 539 38.49 -27.99 -3.96
C MET A 539 39.08 -27.03 -2.92
N VAL A 540 38.21 -26.43 -2.09
CA VAL A 540 38.63 -25.74 -0.86
C VAL A 540 38.22 -26.60 0.35
N THR A 541 39.17 -27.33 0.91
CA THR A 541 38.97 -28.13 2.12
C THR A 541 38.89 -27.23 3.36
N ARG A 542 37.95 -27.54 4.26
CA ARG A 542 37.84 -26.86 5.57
C ARG A 542 39.05 -27.21 6.45
N VAL A 543 39.68 -26.20 7.02
CA VAL A 543 40.62 -26.35 8.15
C VAL A 543 40.18 -25.42 9.29
N ARG A 544 40.07 -25.97 10.51
CA ARG A 544 40.06 -25.19 11.77
C ARG A 544 41.44 -25.28 12.41
N PRO A 545 41.92 -24.19 13.04
CA PRO A 545 42.81 -24.29 14.19
C PRO A 545 42.09 -23.89 15.49
N GLN A 546 42.69 -24.26 16.62
CA GLN A 546 42.29 -23.81 17.96
C GLN A 546 43.07 -22.54 18.35
N SER A 547 42.88 -22.08 19.59
CA SER A 547 43.59 -20.97 20.22
C SER A 547 45.10 -21.20 20.34
N TRP A 548 45.87 -20.12 20.59
CA TRP A 548 46.50 -19.83 21.89
C TRP A 548 47.04 -18.37 21.88
N SER A 549 47.48 -17.87 23.03
CA SER A 549 47.63 -16.42 23.29
C SER A 549 48.98 -15.80 22.88
N THR A 550 49.03 -14.46 22.95
CA THR A 550 50.24 -13.62 23.13
C THR A 550 50.97 -13.10 21.88
N VAL A 551 50.42 -12.04 21.27
CA VAL A 551 51.21 -10.84 20.90
C VAL A 551 50.38 -9.61 21.23
N ALA A 552 50.88 -8.73 22.09
CA ALA A 552 50.24 -7.46 22.44
C ALA A 552 51.29 -6.35 22.59
N LEU A 553 51.63 -5.70 21.47
CA LEU A 553 52.44 -4.47 21.42
C LEU A 553 52.21 -3.77 20.07
N ILE A 554 52.41 -2.44 20.02
CA ILE A 554 52.22 -1.57 18.83
C ILE A 554 50.75 -1.59 18.33
N VAL A 555 49.82 -0.81 18.89
CA VAL A 555 49.75 0.65 18.71
C VAL A 555 49.34 1.36 20.01
N MET A 556 50.27 2.08 20.64
CA MET A 556 49.97 3.08 21.68
C MET A 556 51.03 4.20 21.61
N LEU A 557 50.77 5.16 20.73
CA LEU A 557 51.44 6.45 20.47
C LEU A 557 50.64 7.02 19.28
N VAL A 558 50.04 8.21 19.29
CA VAL A 558 50.36 9.44 20.02
C VAL A 558 49.16 9.97 20.80
N GLY A 559 49.39 10.61 21.95
CA GLY A 559 48.38 11.38 22.70
C GLY A 559 49.02 12.45 23.59
N MET A 560 48.22 13.47 23.96
CA MET A 560 48.60 14.69 24.72
C MET A 560 49.49 15.67 23.93
N PHE A 561 49.07 16.94 23.70
CA PHE A 561 49.14 18.02 24.70
C PHE A 561 48.33 19.29 24.31
N VAL A 562 48.08 20.20 25.29
CA VAL A 562 47.53 21.59 25.16
C VAL A 562 46.07 21.69 24.62
N LYS A 563 45.01 22.14 25.32
CA LYS A 563 44.68 23.27 26.24
C LYS A 563 43.96 24.48 25.58
N LYS A 564 42.62 24.39 25.57
CA LYS A 564 41.58 25.38 26.01
C LYS A 564 41.65 26.91 25.67
N PHE A 565 40.46 27.41 25.27
CA PHE A 565 39.92 28.80 25.34
C PHE A 565 40.39 29.87 24.33
N PRO A 566 39.58 30.92 24.04
CA PRO A 566 38.11 31.06 24.12
C PRO A 566 37.46 31.57 22.79
N ALA A 567 36.13 31.76 22.78
CA ALA A 567 35.38 32.25 21.62
C ALA A 567 35.38 33.79 21.48
N ILE A 568 35.16 34.29 20.25
CA ILE A 568 34.89 35.70 19.93
C ILE A 568 33.61 35.80 19.08
N SER A 569 32.77 36.79 19.40
CA SER A 569 31.51 37.08 18.70
C SER A 569 31.75 37.82 17.38
N CYS A 570 31.04 37.45 16.32
CA CYS A 570 31.01 38.20 15.07
C CYS A 570 29.70 39.00 14.97
N ARG A 571 29.77 40.32 15.12
CA ARG A 571 28.63 41.22 14.85
C ARG A 571 28.46 41.40 13.35
N ARG A 572 27.21 41.30 12.88
CA ARG A 572 26.83 41.78 11.54
C ARG A 572 26.57 43.28 11.62
N SER A 573 27.22 44.09 10.80
CA SER A 573 26.97 45.53 10.68
C SER A 573 26.76 45.90 9.22
N GLN A 574 25.72 46.70 8.94
CA GLN A 574 25.51 47.30 7.62
C GLN A 574 26.56 48.39 7.35
N ARG A 575 26.93 48.57 6.08
CA ARG A 575 26.95 49.90 5.41
C ARG A 575 27.21 49.77 3.91
N ASP A 576 26.22 50.19 3.15
CA ASP A 576 26.26 51.14 2.04
C ASP A 576 27.61 51.34 1.31
N ALA A 577 27.66 50.90 0.04
CA ALA A 577 28.35 51.53 -1.08
C ALA A 577 27.67 51.07 -2.38
#